data_AF-A0A5N0EGC5-F1
#
_entry.id   AF-A0A5N0EGC5-F1
#
_cell.length_a   1.000
_cell.length_b   1.000
_cell.length_c   1.000
_cell.angle_alpha   90.00
_cell.angle_beta   90.00
_cell.angle_gamma   90.00
#
_symmetry.space_group_name_H-M   'P 1'
#
loop_
_entity.id
_entity.type
_entity.pdbx_description
1 polymer ?
#
loop_
_entity_poly.entity_id
_entity_poly.type
_entity_poly.pdbx_seq_one_letter_code
_entity_poly.pdbx_strand_id
1 'polypeptide(L)'
;MGLDAFVRCRCWQDGRTTTAPVPADQIVEDGEGYLMFSMPYEGHEEQHHRVDSWIRNGACPHKHMDLVSERIANWSGYRLFQSALAAAGTADFPTLSTELPNNNGDMLSPSSAAAALVEIDLLRTQSDVGTETNLVDASTGETLMTGVPSYSGVFIWDGRTKHNYALDADAGFTITATDPESEIFRARNFTQKQSWRGGTSFTNLDTGQRTRVPVREPINPKESANYPRRLRVQNSPVDPDHFDYILNPLTRVLQAAVDTGNPVVWC
;
A
#
# COMPACT_ATOMS: atom_id res chain seq x y z
N MET A 1 5.68 -5.43 2.82
CA MET A 1 5.29 -4.35 3.74
C MET A 1 4.06 -3.65 3.17
N GLY A 2 3.14 -3.21 4.02
CA GLY A 2 2.00 -2.39 3.61
C GLY A 2 1.23 -1.93 4.83
N LEU A 3 -0.03 -1.59 4.61
CA LEU A 3 -0.95 -1.15 5.64
C LEU A 3 -1.83 -2.31 6.10
N ASP A 4 -1.87 -2.51 7.40
CA ASP A 4 -2.81 -3.36 8.12
C ASP A 4 -3.62 -2.49 9.09
N ALA A 5 -4.78 -2.96 9.52
CA ALA A 5 -5.63 -2.19 10.44
C ALA A 5 -6.45 -3.12 11.33
N PHE A 6 -6.73 -2.69 12.56
CA PHE A 6 -7.64 -3.41 13.43
C PHE A 6 -8.52 -2.47 14.26
N VAL A 7 -9.62 -3.03 14.78
CA VAL A 7 -10.48 -2.39 15.78
C VAL A 7 -10.64 -3.36 16.94
N ARG A 8 -10.33 -2.91 18.16
CA ARG A 8 -10.49 -3.75 19.35
C ARG A 8 -11.95 -4.06 19.63
N CYS A 9 -12.21 -5.26 20.13
CA CYS A 9 -13.48 -5.60 20.74
C CYS A 9 -13.75 -4.76 22.00
N ARG A 10 -15.01 -4.75 22.43
CA ARG A 10 -15.43 -4.04 23.64
C ARG A 10 -15.34 -4.88 24.92
N CYS A 11 -14.77 -6.09 24.86
CA CYS A 11 -14.81 -7.01 25.99
C CYS A 11 -14.18 -6.43 27.27
N TRP A 12 -13.12 -5.61 27.15
CA TRP A 12 -12.53 -4.90 28.28
C TRP A 12 -13.46 -3.83 28.85
N GLN A 13 -13.95 -2.96 27.97
CA GLN A 13 -14.84 -1.84 28.29
C GLN A 13 -16.16 -2.32 28.92
N ASP A 14 -16.66 -3.48 28.48
CA ASP A 14 -17.91 -4.06 28.93
C ASP A 14 -17.73 -5.03 30.12
N GLY A 15 -16.50 -5.20 30.64
CA GLY A 15 -16.22 -6.07 31.79
C GLY A 15 -16.40 -7.57 31.52
N ARG A 16 -16.24 -8.01 30.26
CA ARG A 16 -16.45 -9.38 29.78
C ARG A 16 -15.15 -10.16 29.59
N THR A 17 -14.02 -9.61 29.98
CA THR A 17 -12.75 -10.33 29.91
C THR A 17 -12.65 -11.42 30.98
N THR A 18 -11.76 -12.38 30.78
CA THR A 18 -11.28 -13.25 31.86
C THR A 18 -10.53 -12.43 32.91
N THR A 19 -10.22 -13.06 34.06
CA THR A 19 -9.44 -12.41 35.12
C THR A 19 -8.08 -11.94 34.61
N ALA A 20 -7.82 -10.64 34.71
CA ALA A 20 -6.55 -10.04 34.32
C ALA A 20 -5.40 -10.54 35.22
N PRO A 21 -4.16 -10.62 34.70
CA PRO A 21 -3.00 -11.10 35.46
C PRO A 21 -2.48 -10.09 36.50
N VAL A 22 -3.01 -8.86 36.47
CA VAL A 22 -2.70 -7.73 37.35
C VAL A 22 -4.01 -6.98 37.70
N PRO A 23 -4.03 -6.14 38.74
CA PRO A 23 -5.16 -5.25 39.01
C PRO A 23 -5.56 -4.42 37.78
N ALA A 24 -6.87 -4.29 37.54
CA ALA A 24 -7.40 -3.67 36.33
C ALA A 24 -7.02 -2.19 36.16
N ASP A 25 -6.82 -1.47 37.27
CA ASP A 25 -6.34 -0.08 37.31
C ASP A 25 -4.87 0.06 36.89
N GLN A 26 -4.14 -1.05 36.71
CA GLN A 26 -2.79 -1.08 36.17
C GLN A 26 -2.73 -1.42 34.68
N ILE A 27 -3.88 -1.61 34.03
CA ILE A 27 -3.98 -1.81 32.59
C ILE A 27 -4.56 -0.52 32.00
N VAL A 28 -3.78 0.12 31.13
CA VAL A 28 -4.13 1.39 30.52
C VAL A 28 -4.14 1.26 29.00
N GLU A 29 -4.91 2.10 28.35
CA GLU A 29 -4.79 2.32 26.91
C GLU A 29 -3.63 3.29 26.66
N ASP A 30 -2.72 2.92 25.78
CA ASP A 30 -1.67 3.83 25.34
C ASP A 30 -2.22 4.85 24.34
N GLY A 31 -1.40 5.85 24.01
CA GLY A 31 -1.76 6.88 23.03
C GLY A 31 -1.93 6.36 21.59
N GLU A 32 -1.70 5.07 21.35
CA GLU A 32 -1.79 4.40 20.04
C GLU A 32 -2.96 3.38 20.00
N GLY A 33 -3.77 3.32 21.05
CA GLY A 33 -4.97 2.49 21.11
C GLY A 33 -4.72 1.04 21.56
N TYR A 34 -3.53 0.70 22.06
CA TYR A 34 -3.24 -0.62 22.62
C TYR A 34 -3.48 -0.65 24.12
N LEU A 35 -3.92 -1.79 24.66
CA LEU A 35 -3.89 -2.02 26.11
C LEU A 35 -2.49 -2.44 26.52
N MET A 36 -1.97 -1.85 27.58
CA MET A 36 -0.66 -2.19 28.13
C MET A 36 -0.63 -2.10 29.65
N PHE A 37 0.40 -2.70 30.25
CA PHE A 37 0.68 -2.54 31.66
C PHE A 37 1.25 -1.15 31.94
N SER A 38 0.73 -0.45 32.95
CA SER A 38 1.01 0.98 33.18
C SER A 38 2.38 1.27 33.77
N MET A 39 3.03 0.29 34.40
CA MET A 39 4.34 0.47 35.03
C MET A 39 5.47 0.45 33.98
N PRO A 40 6.63 1.09 34.26
CA PRO A 40 7.80 0.99 33.39
C PRO A 40 8.21 -0.46 33.14
N TYR A 41 8.77 -0.73 31.95
CA TYR A 41 9.20 -2.08 31.59
C TYR A 41 10.30 -2.60 32.53
N GLU A 42 11.31 -1.78 32.82
CA GLU A 42 12.42 -2.16 33.69
C GLU A 42 11.94 -2.49 35.10
N GLY A 43 12.26 -3.70 35.57
CA GLY A 43 11.84 -4.22 36.87
C GLY A 43 10.40 -4.76 36.92
N HIS A 44 9.67 -4.75 35.80
CA HIS A 44 8.32 -5.30 35.69
C HIS A 44 8.11 -6.15 34.42
N GLU A 45 9.20 -6.72 33.89
CA GLU A 45 9.22 -7.42 32.61
C GLU A 45 8.25 -8.61 32.61
N GLU A 46 8.19 -9.35 33.73
CA GLU A 46 7.27 -10.48 33.87
C GLU A 46 5.80 -10.04 33.79
N GLN A 47 5.44 -8.93 34.44
CA GLN A 47 4.08 -8.38 34.40
C GLN A 47 3.71 -7.92 33.00
N HIS A 48 4.62 -7.22 32.31
CA HIS A 48 4.45 -6.84 30.90
C HIS A 48 4.17 -8.05 30.02
N HIS A 49 5.00 -9.09 30.11
CA HIS A 49 4.81 -10.32 29.35
C HIS A 49 3.50 -11.05 29.69
N ARG A 50 3.09 -11.05 30.96
CA ARG A 50 1.83 -11.66 31.39
C ARG A 50 0.63 -10.89 30.86
N VAL A 51 0.65 -9.56 30.88
CA VAL A 51 -0.41 -8.70 30.32
C VAL A 51 -0.49 -8.86 28.81
N ASP A 52 0.64 -8.78 28.09
CA ASP A 52 0.67 -8.98 26.62
C ASP A 52 0.17 -10.39 26.24
N SER A 53 0.62 -11.43 26.94
CA SER A 53 0.15 -12.80 26.70
C SER A 53 -1.36 -12.95 26.96
N TRP A 54 -1.87 -12.32 28.02
CA TRP A 54 -3.29 -12.30 28.33
C TRP A 54 -4.10 -11.61 27.22
N ILE A 55 -3.70 -10.39 26.79
CA ILE A 55 -4.32 -9.68 25.67
C ILE A 55 -4.32 -10.55 24.41
N ARG A 56 -3.19 -11.18 24.09
CA ARG A 56 -3.05 -11.96 22.86
C ARG A 56 -3.89 -13.22 22.84
N ASN A 57 -4.00 -13.91 23.97
CA ASN A 57 -4.39 -15.33 23.99
C ASN A 57 -5.53 -15.68 24.94
N GLY A 58 -5.85 -14.84 25.93
CA GLY A 58 -6.68 -15.25 27.07
C GLY A 58 -7.70 -14.24 27.56
N ALA A 59 -7.64 -12.98 27.12
CA ALA A 59 -8.50 -11.92 27.63
C ALA A 59 -9.96 -12.14 27.27
N CYS A 60 -10.25 -12.57 26.04
CA CYS A 60 -11.61 -12.87 25.58
C CYS A 60 -11.57 -13.82 24.36
N PRO A 61 -12.73 -14.26 23.82
CA PRO A 61 -12.76 -15.10 22.62
C PRO A 61 -12.16 -14.46 21.35
N HIS A 62 -12.01 -13.13 21.33
CA HIS A 62 -11.41 -12.41 20.21
C HIS A 62 -9.88 -12.48 20.26
N LYS A 63 -9.27 -12.99 19.20
CA LYS A 63 -7.81 -13.09 19.07
C LYS A 63 -7.20 -11.69 19.16
N HIS A 64 -6.16 -11.54 19.98
CA HIS A 64 -5.51 -10.24 20.24
C HIS A 64 -6.45 -9.14 20.76
N MET A 65 -7.66 -9.51 21.20
CA MET A 65 -8.76 -8.59 21.51
C MET A 65 -9.24 -7.79 20.30
N ASP A 66 -8.99 -8.23 19.07
CA ASP A 66 -9.43 -7.58 17.85
C ASP A 66 -10.83 -8.05 17.48
N LEU A 67 -11.79 -7.13 17.35
CA LEU A 67 -13.09 -7.47 16.77
C LEU A 67 -12.95 -7.74 15.26
N VAL A 68 -12.18 -6.88 14.59
CA VAL A 68 -11.84 -6.98 13.17
C VAL A 68 -10.36 -6.64 13.02
N SER A 69 -9.65 -7.41 12.19
CA SER A 69 -8.25 -7.20 11.83
C SER A 69 -8.08 -7.53 10.35
N GLU A 70 -7.61 -6.57 9.56
CA GLU A 70 -7.64 -6.62 8.10
C GLU A 70 -6.32 -6.18 7.48
N ARG A 71 -5.95 -6.87 6.41
CA ARG A 71 -4.91 -6.44 5.49
C ARG A 71 -5.50 -5.47 4.49
N ILE A 72 -5.16 -4.18 4.58
CA ILE A 72 -5.72 -3.16 3.69
C ILE A 72 -5.08 -3.26 2.31
N ALA A 73 -3.76 -3.10 2.22
CA ALA A 73 -3.01 -3.24 0.96
C ALA A 73 -1.50 -3.30 1.18
N ASN A 74 -0.76 -3.68 0.13
CA ASN A 74 0.66 -3.35 0.06
C ASN A 74 0.86 -1.85 -0.20
N TRP A 75 2.05 -1.31 0.10
CA TRP A 75 2.28 0.13 -0.03
C TRP A 75 2.09 0.65 -1.47
N SER A 76 2.53 -0.08 -2.49
CA SER A 76 2.36 0.34 -3.88
C SER A 76 0.88 0.51 -4.24
N GLY A 77 0.04 -0.48 -3.95
CA GLY A 77 -1.40 -0.43 -4.20
C GLY A 77 -2.09 0.65 -3.38
N TYR A 78 -1.69 0.80 -2.12
CA TYR A 78 -2.21 1.87 -1.25
C TYR A 78 -1.86 3.27 -1.75
N ARG A 79 -0.64 3.48 -2.29
CA ARG A 79 -0.23 4.77 -2.87
C ARG A 79 -0.93 5.07 -4.19
N LEU A 80 -1.22 4.04 -4.99
CA LEU A 80 -2.08 4.18 -6.16
C LEU A 80 -3.48 4.62 -5.75
N PHE A 81 -4.05 4.00 -4.71
CA PHE A 81 -5.35 4.39 -4.17
C PHE A 81 -5.38 5.85 -3.67
N GLN A 82 -4.38 6.28 -2.91
CA GLN A 82 -4.27 7.69 -2.48
C GLN A 82 -4.13 8.64 -3.67
N SER A 83 -3.43 8.24 -4.73
CA SER A 83 -3.30 9.04 -5.96
C SER A 83 -4.63 9.14 -6.70
N ALA A 84 -5.38 8.04 -6.78
CA ALA A 84 -6.72 8.00 -7.36
C ALA A 84 -7.72 8.87 -6.58
N LEU A 85 -7.68 8.80 -5.24
CA LEU A 85 -8.50 9.65 -4.37
C LEU A 85 -8.20 11.14 -4.60
N ALA A 86 -6.92 11.50 -4.68
CA ALA A 86 -6.52 12.88 -4.96
C ALA A 86 -6.97 13.34 -6.34
N ALA A 87 -6.93 12.46 -7.35
CA ALA A 87 -7.39 12.76 -8.71
C ALA A 87 -8.92 12.88 -8.80
N ALA A 88 -9.66 12.07 -8.04
CA ALA A 88 -11.12 12.14 -7.94
C ALA A 88 -11.62 13.43 -7.27
N GLY A 89 -10.76 14.09 -6.47
CA GLY A 89 -10.99 15.42 -5.94
C GLY A 89 -11.05 15.46 -4.41
N THR A 90 -10.02 16.03 -3.77
CA THR A 90 -9.93 16.09 -2.30
C THR A 90 -11.06 16.85 -1.62
N ALA A 91 -11.78 17.71 -2.36
CA ALA A 91 -12.95 18.42 -1.85
C ALA A 91 -14.16 17.50 -1.62
N ASP A 92 -14.28 16.43 -2.41
CA ASP A 92 -15.37 15.46 -2.30
C ASP A 92 -15.03 14.33 -1.31
N PHE A 93 -13.74 14.15 -1.01
CA PHE A 93 -13.22 13.12 -0.09
C PHE A 93 -12.33 13.70 1.03
N PRO A 94 -12.80 14.70 1.81
CA PRO A 94 -11.97 15.39 2.79
C PRO A 94 -11.52 14.48 3.95
N THR A 95 -12.34 13.54 4.39
CA THR A 95 -12.03 12.65 5.51
C THR A 95 -11.01 11.61 5.08
N LEU A 96 -11.26 10.89 3.98
CA LEU A 96 -10.32 9.90 3.44
C LEU A 96 -8.98 10.54 3.07
N SER A 97 -8.99 11.76 2.52
CA SER A 97 -7.74 12.46 2.19
C SER A 97 -6.92 12.87 3.42
N THR A 98 -7.56 13.06 4.57
CA THR A 98 -6.91 13.55 5.80
C THR A 98 -6.52 12.41 6.73
N GLU A 99 -7.40 11.43 6.89
CA GLU A 99 -7.33 10.42 7.96
C GLU A 99 -6.65 9.12 7.50
N LEU A 100 -6.52 8.91 6.18
CA LEU A 100 -5.79 7.76 5.66
C LEU A 100 -4.28 7.95 5.90
N PRO A 101 -3.62 7.02 6.62
CA PRO A 101 -2.28 7.25 7.13
C PRO A 101 -1.21 7.19 6.03
N ASN A 102 -0.06 7.80 6.29
CA ASN A 102 1.11 7.73 5.39
C ASN A 102 2.13 6.67 5.77
N ASN A 103 1.96 6.04 6.90
CA ASN A 103 2.84 5.07 7.52
C ASN A 103 2.01 4.23 8.48
N ASN A 104 2.63 3.22 9.08
CA ASN A 104 2.00 2.47 10.15
C ASN A 104 2.10 3.27 11.45
N GLY A 105 1.11 3.10 12.32
CA GLY A 105 0.86 4.00 13.45
C GLY A 105 -0.24 5.01 13.12
N ASP A 106 -0.70 5.70 14.17
CA ASP A 106 -1.89 6.56 14.21
C ASP A 106 -3.21 5.79 14.34
N MET A 107 -4.25 6.58 14.63
CA MET A 107 -5.61 6.12 14.84
C MET A 107 -6.61 6.98 14.09
N LEU A 108 -7.70 6.35 13.64
CA LEU A 108 -8.85 7.03 13.05
C LEU A 108 -10.06 6.90 13.99
N SER A 109 -10.63 8.04 14.36
CA SER A 109 -11.72 8.11 15.35
C SER A 109 -13.04 7.49 14.86
N PRO A 110 -13.92 6.97 15.73
CA PRO A 110 -15.23 6.45 15.31
C PRO A 110 -16.09 7.46 14.51
N SER A 111 -16.00 8.76 14.84
CA SER A 111 -16.70 9.81 14.08
C SER A 111 -16.09 10.02 12.70
N SER A 112 -14.76 10.03 12.58
CA SER A 112 -14.08 10.06 11.27
C SER A 112 -14.39 8.79 10.48
N ALA A 113 -14.56 7.64 11.14
CA ALA A 113 -14.89 6.38 10.47
C ALA A 113 -16.28 6.42 9.82
N ALA A 114 -17.27 6.96 10.53
CA ALA A 114 -18.60 7.17 9.99
C ALA A 114 -18.59 8.11 8.77
N ALA A 115 -17.82 9.20 8.82
CA ALA A 115 -17.68 10.13 7.69
C ALA A 115 -16.95 9.48 6.50
N ALA A 116 -15.87 8.72 6.75
CA ALA A 116 -15.13 8.00 5.73
C ALA A 116 -15.97 6.93 5.02
N LEU A 117 -16.89 6.26 5.72
CA LEU A 117 -17.83 5.30 5.10
C LEU A 117 -18.73 5.97 4.05
N VAL A 118 -19.25 7.17 4.35
CA VAL A 118 -20.04 7.96 3.39
C VAL A 118 -19.20 8.31 2.16
N GLU A 119 -17.95 8.69 2.36
CA GLU A 119 -17.01 9.00 1.27
C GLU A 119 -16.66 7.77 0.43
N ILE A 120 -16.53 6.58 1.03
CA ILE A 120 -16.33 5.32 0.29
C ILE A 120 -17.55 5.02 -0.60
N ASP A 121 -18.76 5.18 -0.07
CA ASP A 121 -19.99 4.99 -0.86
C ASP A 121 -20.05 5.98 -2.03
N LEU A 122 -19.69 7.25 -1.80
CA LEU A 122 -19.60 8.25 -2.87
C LEU A 122 -18.55 7.85 -3.93
N LEU A 123 -17.36 7.41 -3.52
CA LEU A 123 -16.28 7.01 -4.43
C LEU A 123 -16.74 5.88 -5.35
N ARG A 124 -17.47 4.90 -4.83
CA ARG A 124 -18.02 3.76 -5.59
C ARG A 124 -19.04 4.16 -6.65
N THR A 125 -19.63 5.35 -6.55
CA THR A 125 -20.58 5.86 -7.56
C THR A 125 -19.90 6.63 -8.69
N GLN A 126 -18.60 6.91 -8.60
CA GLN A 126 -17.86 7.62 -9.64
C GLN A 126 -17.70 6.74 -10.89
N SER A 127 -17.72 7.36 -12.07
CA SER A 127 -17.45 6.66 -13.33
C SER A 127 -15.98 6.32 -13.52
N ASP A 128 -15.10 7.12 -12.93
CA ASP A 128 -13.66 6.98 -12.95
C ASP A 128 -13.04 7.72 -11.76
N VAL A 129 -11.88 7.27 -11.31
CA VAL A 129 -11.12 7.84 -10.18
C VAL A 129 -9.70 8.24 -10.62
N GLY A 130 -9.59 8.71 -11.85
CA GLY A 130 -8.34 9.17 -12.46
C GLY A 130 -7.73 8.18 -13.44
N THR A 131 -6.41 8.27 -13.62
CA THR A 131 -5.68 7.49 -14.63
C THR A 131 -4.40 6.90 -14.08
N GLU A 132 -4.07 5.69 -14.55
CA GLU A 132 -2.83 5.01 -14.24
C GLU A 132 -1.91 4.94 -15.46
N THR A 133 -0.60 5.08 -15.22
CA THR A 133 0.43 4.88 -16.23
C THR A 133 0.93 3.43 -16.16
N ASN A 134 0.64 2.66 -17.19
CA ASN A 134 0.89 1.22 -17.25
C ASN A 134 1.93 0.88 -18.31
N LEU A 135 2.89 0.00 -17.95
CA LEU A 135 3.74 -0.69 -18.88
C LEU A 135 3.07 -2.00 -19.28
N VAL A 136 2.79 -2.18 -20.56
CA VAL A 136 2.11 -3.37 -21.07
C VAL A 136 2.98 -4.15 -22.05
N ASP A 137 2.76 -5.46 -22.10
CA ASP A 137 3.20 -6.26 -23.24
C ASP A 137 2.34 -5.88 -24.44
N ALA A 138 2.95 -5.24 -25.44
CA ALA A 138 2.24 -4.78 -26.61
C ALA A 138 1.72 -5.92 -27.52
N SER A 139 2.16 -7.16 -27.28
CA SER A 139 1.70 -8.34 -28.03
C SER A 139 0.46 -8.99 -27.41
N THR A 140 0.30 -8.93 -26.08
CA THR A 140 -0.81 -9.57 -25.35
C THR A 140 -1.80 -8.56 -24.78
N GLY A 141 -1.38 -7.31 -24.59
CA GLY A 141 -2.13 -6.31 -23.83
C GLY A 141 -2.03 -6.47 -22.31
N GLU A 142 -1.27 -7.44 -21.80
CA GLU A 142 -1.10 -7.67 -20.36
C GLU A 142 -0.38 -6.49 -19.70
N THR A 143 -0.94 -5.95 -18.62
CA THR A 143 -0.25 -5.00 -17.75
C THR A 143 0.85 -5.71 -16.98
N LEU A 144 2.08 -5.24 -17.17
CA LEU A 144 3.27 -5.79 -16.54
C LEU A 144 3.63 -5.03 -15.27
N MET A 145 3.52 -3.71 -15.31
CA MET A 145 3.86 -2.80 -14.21
C MET A 145 2.98 -1.55 -14.27
N THR A 146 2.66 -1.00 -13.10
CA THR A 146 1.95 0.27 -12.95
C THR A 146 2.87 1.27 -12.26
N GLY A 147 2.99 2.47 -12.81
CA GLY A 147 3.79 3.55 -12.24
C GLY A 147 3.12 4.11 -10.99
N VAL A 148 3.82 4.08 -9.86
CA VAL A 148 3.35 4.66 -8.60
C VAL A 148 3.85 6.12 -8.50
N PRO A 149 2.96 7.13 -8.54
CA PRO A 149 3.38 8.53 -8.58
C PRO A 149 4.22 8.97 -7.37
N SER A 150 3.88 8.47 -6.17
CA SER A 150 4.64 8.78 -4.94
C SER A 150 6.08 8.25 -4.95
N TYR A 151 6.42 7.35 -5.90
CA TYR A 151 7.76 6.82 -6.11
C TYR A 151 8.39 7.38 -7.40
N SER A 152 7.86 8.48 -7.93
CA SER A 152 8.24 9.06 -9.23
C SER A 152 8.14 8.03 -10.37
N GLY A 153 7.20 7.09 -10.25
CA GLY A 153 7.00 6.01 -11.21
C GLY A 153 8.09 4.93 -11.21
N VAL A 154 9.08 5.01 -10.32
CA VAL A 154 10.21 4.07 -10.28
C VAL A 154 9.74 2.69 -9.79
N PHE A 155 9.99 1.66 -10.60
CA PHE A 155 9.60 0.27 -10.29
C PHE A 155 10.77 -0.72 -10.32
N ILE A 156 11.93 -0.34 -10.85
CA ILE A 156 13.19 -1.09 -10.69
C ILE A 156 14.28 -0.15 -10.18
N TRP A 157 14.90 -0.55 -9.07
CA TRP A 157 16.14 0.01 -8.53
C TRP A 157 17.27 -0.99 -8.75
N ASP A 158 18.11 -0.78 -9.76
CA ASP A 158 19.33 -1.59 -9.91
C ASP A 158 20.46 -0.98 -9.08
N GLY A 159 20.59 -1.45 -7.84
CA GLY A 159 21.63 -0.98 -6.92
C GLY A 159 23.07 -1.26 -7.39
N ARG A 160 23.27 -2.19 -8.33
CA ARG A 160 24.57 -2.54 -8.90
C ARG A 160 24.97 -1.57 -10.01
N THR A 161 24.05 -1.24 -10.89
CA THR A 161 24.32 -0.30 -11.99
C THR A 161 23.94 1.13 -11.67
N LYS A 162 23.32 1.39 -10.51
CA LYS A 162 22.78 2.70 -10.11
C LYS A 162 21.82 3.25 -11.16
N HIS A 163 20.95 2.38 -11.68
CA HIS A 163 19.94 2.75 -12.66
C HIS A 163 18.54 2.59 -12.09
N ASN A 164 17.70 3.58 -12.36
CA ASN A 164 16.28 3.55 -12.06
C ASN A 164 15.48 3.37 -13.35
N TYR A 165 14.42 2.56 -13.27
CA TYR A 165 13.46 2.37 -14.34
C TYR A 165 12.14 2.95 -13.86
N ALA A 166 11.60 3.90 -14.61
CA ALA A 166 10.38 4.60 -14.21
C ALA A 166 9.35 4.65 -15.34
N LEU A 167 8.09 4.82 -14.92
CA LEU A 167 6.96 5.11 -15.79
C LEU A 167 6.42 6.49 -15.45
N ASP A 168 6.33 7.33 -16.46
CA ASP A 168 5.80 8.67 -16.37
C ASP A 168 4.68 8.86 -17.39
N ALA A 169 3.62 9.57 -16.98
CA ALA A 169 2.42 9.76 -17.78
C ALA A 169 2.69 10.50 -19.08
N ASP A 170 3.71 11.38 -19.12
CA ASP A 170 4.08 12.24 -20.24
C ASP A 170 5.33 11.74 -20.97
N ALA A 171 6.39 11.42 -20.24
CA ALA A 171 7.67 10.96 -20.79
C ALA A 171 7.67 9.48 -21.20
N GLY A 172 6.72 8.68 -20.70
CA GLY A 172 6.66 7.25 -20.96
C GLY A 172 7.62 6.46 -20.07
N PHE A 173 8.31 5.48 -20.65
CA PHE A 173 9.29 4.68 -19.94
C PHE A 173 10.66 5.35 -19.99
N THR A 174 11.30 5.50 -18.82
CA THR A 174 12.64 6.08 -18.70
C THR A 174 13.60 5.14 -17.97
N ILE A 175 14.86 5.22 -18.37
CA ILE A 175 15.99 4.65 -17.62
C ILE A 175 16.93 5.80 -17.29
N THR A 176 17.22 6.01 -16.01
CA THR A 176 18.12 7.06 -15.54
C THR A 176 19.27 6.47 -14.74
N ALA A 177 20.49 6.97 -14.94
CA ALA A 177 21.55 6.81 -13.94
C ALA A 177 21.26 7.74 -12.76
N THR A 178 21.61 7.31 -11.55
CA THR A 178 21.41 8.10 -10.33
C THR A 178 22.67 8.78 -9.83
N ASP A 179 23.84 8.51 -10.42
CA ASP A 179 25.12 9.09 -9.99
C ASP A 179 26.18 9.11 -11.13
N PRO A 180 26.41 10.27 -11.79
CA PRO A 180 25.56 11.45 -11.75
C PRO A 180 24.20 11.19 -12.41
N GLU A 181 23.20 11.97 -12.02
CA GLU A 181 21.86 11.85 -12.60
C GLU A 181 21.88 12.14 -14.11
N SER A 182 21.48 11.17 -14.92
CA SER A 182 21.42 11.34 -16.37
C SER A 182 20.43 10.36 -17.02
N GLU A 183 19.71 10.83 -18.03
CA GLU A 183 18.83 9.98 -18.82
C GLU A 183 19.63 9.10 -19.79
N ILE A 184 19.36 7.80 -19.74
CA ILE A 184 20.00 6.78 -20.58
C ILE A 184 19.08 6.38 -21.73
N PHE A 185 17.78 6.32 -21.47
CA PHE A 185 16.79 5.87 -22.43
C PHE A 185 15.41 6.45 -22.10
N ARG A 186 14.66 6.80 -23.15
CA ARG A 186 13.26 7.23 -23.06
C ARG A 186 12.47 6.68 -24.25
N ALA A 187 11.30 6.10 -24.00
CA ALA A 187 10.38 5.68 -25.06
C ALA A 187 8.95 5.43 -24.53
N ARG A 188 7.95 5.61 -25.39
CA ARG A 188 6.60 5.09 -25.13
C ARG A 188 6.39 3.71 -25.77
N ASN A 189 6.92 3.50 -26.97
CA ASN A 189 6.93 2.21 -27.63
C ASN A 189 8.37 1.73 -27.77
N PHE A 190 8.68 0.56 -27.23
CA PHE A 190 10.05 0.04 -27.30
C PHE A 190 10.11 -1.47 -27.36
N THR A 191 11.28 -1.97 -27.75
CA THR A 191 11.61 -3.38 -27.58
C THR A 191 12.73 -3.55 -26.58
N GLN A 192 12.76 -4.72 -25.95
CA GLN A 192 13.89 -5.18 -25.18
C GLN A 192 14.44 -6.49 -25.73
N LYS A 193 15.76 -6.64 -25.67
CA LYS A 193 16.46 -7.87 -26.05
C LYS A 193 17.62 -8.12 -25.11
N GLN A 194 17.54 -9.21 -24.35
CA GLN A 194 18.63 -9.71 -23.54
C GLN A 194 19.81 -10.15 -24.44
N SER A 195 21.01 -9.77 -24.05
CA SER A 195 22.24 -10.15 -24.73
C SER A 195 22.88 -11.36 -24.05
N TRP A 196 23.38 -12.30 -24.85
CA TRP A 196 24.14 -13.45 -24.37
C TRP A 196 25.43 -13.06 -23.62
N ARG A 197 25.98 -11.86 -23.90
CA ARG A 197 27.14 -11.29 -23.19
C ARG A 197 26.74 -10.50 -21.92
N GLY A 198 25.51 -10.68 -21.43
CA GLY A 198 24.93 -9.87 -20.36
C GLY A 198 24.43 -8.50 -20.83
N GLY A 199 23.54 -7.89 -20.05
CA GLY A 199 22.91 -6.62 -20.41
C GLY A 199 21.65 -6.81 -21.25
N THR A 200 20.80 -5.79 -21.24
CA THR A 200 19.58 -5.71 -22.05
C THR A 200 19.69 -4.53 -23.01
N SER A 201 19.41 -4.77 -24.29
CA SER A 201 19.27 -3.71 -25.28
C SER A 201 17.83 -3.24 -25.31
N PHE A 202 17.63 -1.94 -25.17
CA PHE A 202 16.36 -1.26 -25.39
C PHE A 202 16.41 -0.55 -26.74
N THR A 203 15.32 -0.62 -27.52
CA THR A 203 15.21 0.10 -28.79
C THR A 203 13.89 0.84 -28.81
N ASN A 204 13.98 2.16 -28.88
CA ASN A 204 12.82 3.04 -29.06
C ASN A 204 12.30 2.80 -30.48
N LEU A 205 11.03 2.39 -30.60
CA LEU A 205 10.42 2.05 -31.88
C LEU A 205 9.98 3.28 -32.67
N ASP A 206 9.81 4.42 -32.01
CA ASP A 206 9.39 5.68 -32.63
C ASP A 206 10.59 6.39 -33.28
N THR A 207 11.80 6.29 -32.68
CA THR A 207 13.01 6.97 -33.16
C THR A 207 14.07 6.04 -33.76
N GLY A 208 13.97 4.72 -33.51
CA GLY A 208 15.01 3.75 -33.84
C GLY A 208 16.24 3.81 -32.93
N GLN A 209 16.27 4.71 -31.93
CA GLN A 209 17.39 4.82 -31.00
C GLN A 209 17.54 3.54 -30.19
N ARG A 210 18.78 3.04 -30.11
CA ARG A 210 19.11 1.83 -29.36
C ARG A 210 20.11 2.13 -28.25
N THR A 211 19.76 1.71 -27.04
CA THR A 211 20.64 1.82 -25.87
C THR A 211 20.84 0.45 -25.26
N ARG A 212 22.08 0.12 -24.87
CA ARG A 212 22.39 -1.10 -24.12
C ARG A 212 22.67 -0.73 -22.68
N VAL A 213 21.97 -1.39 -21.76
CA VAL A 213 22.13 -1.19 -20.33
C VAL A 213 22.72 -2.47 -19.71
N PRO A 214 23.71 -2.38 -18.80
CA PRO A 214 24.35 -3.54 -18.17
C PRO A 214 23.46 -4.29 -17.14
N VAL A 215 22.14 -4.19 -17.25
CA VAL A 215 21.18 -4.94 -16.39
C VAL A 215 21.07 -6.39 -16.90
N ARG A 216 21.21 -7.36 -16.00
CA ARG A 216 21.28 -8.79 -16.37
C ARG A 216 19.95 -9.33 -16.90
N GLU A 217 18.84 -8.82 -16.41
CA GLU A 217 17.51 -9.37 -16.70
C GLU A 217 16.68 -8.36 -17.51
N PRO A 218 15.90 -8.84 -18.49
CA PRO A 218 14.86 -8.04 -19.12
C PRO A 218 13.73 -7.76 -18.10
N ILE A 219 12.91 -6.76 -18.39
CA ILE A 219 11.70 -6.48 -17.62
C ILE A 219 10.78 -7.70 -17.69
N ASN A 220 10.27 -8.12 -16.52
CA ASN A 220 9.38 -9.26 -16.33
C ASN A 220 9.91 -10.60 -16.89
N PRO A 221 11.02 -11.14 -16.35
CA PRO A 221 11.60 -12.39 -16.81
C PRO A 221 10.85 -13.57 -16.14
N LYS A 222 9.53 -13.71 -16.36
CA LYS A 222 8.73 -14.80 -15.75
C LYS A 222 9.37 -16.17 -16.04
N GLU A 223 9.96 -16.35 -17.22
CA GLU A 223 10.84 -17.46 -17.62
C GLU A 223 11.88 -16.96 -18.66
N SER A 224 13.15 -17.38 -18.58
CA SER A 224 14.27 -16.79 -19.35
C SER A 224 14.14 -16.83 -20.88
N ALA A 225 13.24 -17.66 -21.42
CA ALA A 225 12.97 -17.74 -22.85
C ALA A 225 11.81 -16.84 -23.34
N ASN A 226 10.84 -16.51 -22.47
CA ASN A 226 9.54 -15.93 -22.85
C ASN A 226 9.24 -14.61 -22.12
N TYR A 227 10.20 -13.68 -22.14
CA TYR A 227 9.95 -12.32 -21.64
C TYR A 227 9.29 -11.44 -22.73
N PRO A 228 8.48 -10.43 -22.33
CA PRO A 228 7.82 -9.51 -23.25
C PRO A 228 8.86 -8.73 -24.05
N ARG A 229 8.84 -8.87 -25.38
CA ARG A 229 9.83 -8.22 -26.27
C ARG A 229 9.38 -6.87 -26.78
N ARG A 230 8.07 -6.64 -26.90
CA ARG A 230 7.49 -5.37 -27.33
C ARG A 230 6.70 -4.81 -26.16
N LEU A 231 7.07 -3.61 -25.76
CA LEU A 231 6.55 -2.94 -24.59
C LEU A 231 5.96 -1.61 -25.01
N ARG A 232 4.87 -1.24 -24.36
CA ARG A 232 4.23 0.05 -24.56
C ARG A 232 3.85 0.65 -23.22
N VAL A 233 4.07 1.96 -23.07
CA VAL A 233 3.49 2.74 -21.98
C VAL A 233 2.14 3.28 -22.42
N GLN A 234 1.11 3.03 -21.64
CA GLN A 234 -0.24 3.51 -21.88
C GLN A 234 -0.85 4.09 -20.61
N ASN A 235 -1.65 5.14 -20.77
CA ASN A 235 -2.46 5.68 -19.69
C ASN A 235 -3.84 5.02 -19.79
N SER A 236 -4.38 4.56 -18.67
CA SER A 236 -5.68 3.90 -18.63
C SER A 236 -6.54 4.55 -17.55
N PRO A 237 -7.82 4.84 -17.83
CA PRO A 237 -8.75 5.25 -16.77
C PRO A 237 -8.87 4.13 -15.74
N VAL A 238 -9.13 4.51 -14.50
CA VAL A 238 -9.31 3.57 -13.38
C VAL A 238 -10.71 3.72 -12.84
N ASP A 239 -11.45 2.63 -12.80
CA ASP A 239 -12.77 2.57 -12.17
C ASP A 239 -12.62 2.35 -10.66
N PRO A 240 -13.57 2.81 -9.82
CA PRO A 240 -13.53 2.60 -8.37
C PRO A 240 -13.36 1.13 -7.96
N ASP A 241 -14.01 0.22 -8.70
CA ASP A 241 -13.99 -1.24 -8.45
C ASP A 241 -12.57 -1.83 -8.54
N HIS A 242 -11.64 -1.16 -9.24
CA HIS A 242 -10.23 -1.53 -9.23
C HIS A 242 -9.65 -1.60 -7.80
N PHE A 243 -10.15 -0.75 -6.90
CA PHE A 243 -9.71 -0.64 -5.52
C PHE A 243 -10.58 -1.45 -4.54
N ASP A 244 -11.45 -2.34 -5.00
CA ASP A 244 -12.28 -3.17 -4.11
C ASP A 244 -11.48 -3.98 -3.09
N TYR A 245 -10.27 -4.39 -3.45
CA TYR A 245 -9.37 -5.07 -2.54
C TYR A 245 -8.91 -4.20 -1.35
N ILE A 246 -9.02 -2.87 -1.45
CA ILE A 246 -8.80 -1.88 -0.38
C ILE A 246 -10.12 -1.46 0.24
N LEU A 247 -11.10 -1.08 -0.58
CA LEU A 247 -12.35 -0.52 -0.12
C LEU A 247 -13.14 -1.52 0.73
N ASN A 248 -13.13 -2.81 0.37
CA ASN A 248 -13.84 -3.84 1.15
C ASN A 248 -13.27 -4.05 2.57
N PRO A 249 -11.96 -4.31 2.77
CA PRO A 249 -11.41 -4.39 4.11
C PRO A 249 -11.49 -3.06 4.88
N LEU A 250 -11.32 -1.92 4.19
CA LEU A 250 -11.46 -0.60 4.81
C LEU A 250 -12.88 -0.37 5.36
N THR A 251 -13.92 -0.66 4.58
CA THR A 251 -15.31 -0.60 5.05
C THR A 251 -15.54 -1.46 6.29
N ARG A 252 -14.95 -2.67 6.36
CA ARG A 252 -15.12 -3.56 7.52
C ARG A 252 -14.51 -2.98 8.81
N VAL A 253 -13.30 -2.44 8.74
CA VAL A 253 -12.67 -1.83 9.92
C VAL A 253 -13.36 -0.53 10.33
N LEU A 254 -13.77 0.30 9.37
CA LEU A 254 -14.49 1.55 9.67
C LEU A 254 -15.86 1.26 10.31
N GLN A 255 -16.61 0.28 9.78
CA GLN A 255 -17.89 -0.11 10.36
C GLN A 255 -17.71 -0.67 11.78
N ALA A 256 -16.69 -1.49 12.01
CA ALA A 256 -16.39 -1.99 13.35
C ALA A 256 -16.05 -0.85 14.33
N ALA A 257 -15.34 0.20 13.88
CA ALA A 257 -15.04 1.36 14.69
C ALA A 257 -16.32 2.14 15.08
N VAL A 258 -17.24 2.31 14.12
CA VAL A 258 -18.55 2.93 14.38
C VAL A 258 -19.36 2.11 15.37
N ASP A 259 -19.48 0.80 15.15
CA ASP A 259 -20.33 -0.09 15.97
C ASP A 259 -19.81 -0.23 17.40
N THR A 260 -18.49 -0.19 17.58
CA THR A 260 -17.87 -0.34 18.89
C THR A 260 -17.58 0.97 19.60
N GLY A 261 -17.49 2.09 18.88
CA GLY A 261 -16.93 3.33 19.42
C GLY A 261 -15.44 3.26 19.75
N ASN A 262 -14.73 2.20 19.32
CA ASN A 262 -13.27 2.12 19.41
C ASN A 262 -12.64 2.64 18.11
N PRO A 263 -11.44 3.24 18.15
CA PRO A 263 -10.78 3.72 16.95
C PRO A 263 -10.31 2.57 16.03
N VAL A 264 -10.09 2.89 14.76
CA VAL A 264 -9.24 2.08 13.88
C VAL A 264 -7.78 2.37 14.23
N VAL A 265 -6.99 1.33 14.44
CA VAL A 265 -5.54 1.43 14.68
C VAL A 265 -4.81 0.93 13.43
N TRP A 266 -3.86 1.72 12.93
CA TRP A 266 -3.09 1.42 11.72
C TRP A 266 -1.75 0.74 12.05
N CYS A 267 -1.39 -0.32 11.31
CA CYS A 267 -0.30 -1.24 11.67
C CYS A 267 0.59 -1.65 10.50
#